data_AF-A0A8J6XYP8-F1
#
_entry.id   AF-A0A8J6XYP8-F1
#
_cell.length_a   1.000
_cell.length_b   1.000
_cell.length_c   1.000
_cell.angle_alpha   90.00
_cell.angle_beta   90.00
_cell.angle_gamma   90.00
#
_symmetry.space_group_name_H-M   'P 1'
#
loop_
_entity.id
_entity.type
_entity.pdbx_description
1 polymer ?
#
loop_
_entity_poly.entity_id
_entity_poly.type
_entity_poly.pdbx_seq_one_letter_code
_entity_poly.pdbx_strand_id
1 'polypeptide(L)'
;MTNKNFEVLAVNEAFYRALEKKDIEAMDAVWSSGTGSVCVHPGWDVLRGWKEIRDSWVKIFKNTAYIEINTEIITIEVRDAIAYILLVENILQVAGGTRHQAKSLATNVFELLGGKWYIVHHHASPVMR
;
A
#
# COMPACT_ATOMS: atom_id res chain seq x y z
N MET A 1 16.37 -5.82 13.89
CA MET A 1 16.09 -5.12 12.62
C MET A 1 17.38 -4.50 12.10
N THR A 2 17.67 -4.61 10.80
CA THR A 2 18.83 -3.95 10.17
C THR A 2 18.47 -2.52 9.75
N ASN A 3 19.44 -1.70 9.36
CA ASN A 3 19.17 -0.36 8.81
C ASN A 3 18.17 -0.43 7.62
N LYS A 4 18.35 -1.42 6.74
CA LYS A 4 17.45 -1.63 5.59
C LYS A 4 16.01 -1.95 6.03
N ASN A 5 15.80 -2.66 7.14
CA ASN A 5 14.44 -2.90 7.65
C ASN A 5 13.76 -1.59 8.04
N PHE A 6 14.48 -0.64 8.65
CA PHE A 6 13.92 0.66 9.02
C PHE A 6 13.61 1.50 7.78
N GLU A 7 14.46 1.47 6.75
CA GLU A 7 14.20 2.16 5.48
C GLU A 7 12.96 1.63 4.77
N VAL A 8 12.80 0.30 4.68
CA VAL A 8 11.62 -0.33 4.07
C VAL A 8 10.36 -0.03 4.89
N LEU A 9 10.46 -0.09 6.22
CA LEU A 9 9.36 0.26 7.11
C LEU A 9 8.92 1.72 6.92
N ALA A 10 9.87 2.65 6.78
CA ALA A 10 9.56 4.06 6.55
C ALA A 10 8.78 4.27 5.24
N VAL A 11 9.12 3.55 4.16
CA VAL A 11 8.36 3.61 2.89
C VAL A 11 6.96 3.02 3.06
N ASN A 12 6.83 1.92 3.79
CA ASN A 12 5.52 1.32 4.10
C ASN A 12 4.62 2.27 4.90
N GLU A 13 5.16 2.91 5.94
CA GLU A 13 4.45 3.91 6.73
C GLU A 13 4.05 5.13 5.89
N ALA A 14 4.94 5.59 4.99
CA ALA A 14 4.63 6.67 4.07
C ALA A 14 3.49 6.30 3.09
N PHE A 15 3.44 5.05 2.62
CA PHE A 15 2.36 4.55 1.78
C PHE A 15 1.00 4.58 2.48
N TYR A 16 0.90 4.02 3.70
CA TYR A 16 -0.36 4.05 4.44
C TYR A 16 -0.76 5.48 4.83
N ARG A 17 0.21 6.33 5.18
CA ARG A 17 -0.04 7.76 5.44
C ARG A 17 -0.58 8.48 4.20
N ALA A 18 -0.03 8.22 3.02
CA ALA A 18 -0.52 8.79 1.76
C ALA A 18 -1.97 8.36 1.49
N LEU A 19 -2.30 7.10 1.76
CA LEU A 19 -3.66 6.57 1.66
C LEU A 19 -4.64 7.24 2.65
N GLU A 20 -4.28 7.32 3.93
CA GLU A 20 -5.10 7.98 4.96
C GLU A 20 -5.34 9.47 4.69
N LYS A 21 -4.31 10.16 4.20
CA LYS A 21 -4.39 11.58 3.81
C LYS A 21 -5.03 11.79 2.44
N LYS A 22 -5.24 10.72 1.66
CA LYS A 22 -5.72 10.76 0.28
C LYS A 22 -4.84 11.66 -0.59
N ASP A 23 -3.53 11.60 -0.34
CA ASP A 23 -2.51 12.42 -0.97
C ASP A 23 -1.89 11.64 -2.14
N ILE A 24 -2.25 12.04 -3.36
CA ILE A 24 -1.77 11.36 -4.56
C ILE A 24 -0.30 11.67 -4.86
N GLU A 25 0.20 12.82 -4.43
CA GLU A 25 1.59 13.24 -4.66
C GLU A 25 2.53 12.48 -3.71
N ALA A 26 2.10 12.29 -2.45
CA ALA A 26 2.79 11.39 -1.53
C ALA A 26 2.73 9.93 -2.00
N MET A 27 1.61 9.50 -2.60
CA MET A 27 1.47 8.16 -3.18
C MET A 27 2.39 7.98 -4.41
N ASP A 28 2.53 9.00 -5.27
CA ASP A 28 3.49 9.05 -6.38
C ASP A 28 4.94 8.84 -5.88
N ALA A 29 5.28 9.37 -4.70
CA ALA A 29 6.65 9.33 -4.17
C ALA A 29 7.09 7.95 -3.62
N VAL A 30 6.14 7.09 -3.22
CA VAL A 30 6.46 5.79 -2.59
C VAL A 30 6.40 4.62 -3.57
N TRP A 31 5.71 4.78 -4.70
CA TRP A 31 5.61 3.73 -5.72
C TRP A 31 6.72 3.84 -6.76
N SER A 32 7.16 2.68 -7.26
CA SER A 32 7.98 2.65 -8.46
C SER A 32 7.10 3.02 -9.66
N SER A 33 7.49 4.07 -10.38
CA SER A 33 6.73 4.62 -11.51
C SER A 33 6.86 3.81 -12.81
N GLY A 34 7.49 2.64 -12.76
CA GLY A 34 7.74 1.78 -13.93
C GLY A 34 6.52 0.96 -14.39
N THR A 35 6.71 0.19 -15.46
CA THR A 35 5.69 -0.73 -16.01
C THR A 35 5.60 -2.07 -15.27
N GLY A 36 6.59 -2.39 -14.45
CA GLY A 36 6.65 -3.65 -13.68
C GLY A 36 5.81 -3.65 -12.40
N SER A 37 5.33 -2.49 -11.95
CA SER A 37 4.55 -2.38 -10.72
C SER A 37 3.18 -3.06 -10.85
N VAL A 38 2.72 -3.73 -9.79
CA VAL A 38 1.44 -4.46 -9.78
C VAL A 38 0.64 -4.16 -8.51
N CYS A 39 -0.65 -3.85 -8.63
CA CYS A 39 -1.53 -3.63 -7.50
C CYS A 39 -2.76 -4.53 -7.56
N VAL A 40 -3.15 -5.08 -6.42
CA VAL A 40 -4.40 -5.82 -6.24
C VAL A 40 -5.09 -5.26 -4.99
N HIS A 41 -6.15 -4.49 -5.21
CA HIS A 41 -7.03 -4.03 -4.14
C HIS A 41 -7.99 -5.15 -3.73
N PRO A 42 -8.52 -5.14 -2.49
CA PRO A 42 -9.47 -6.15 -2.06
C PRO A 42 -10.69 -6.24 -3.00
N GLY A 43 -10.85 -7.39 -3.66
CA GLY A 43 -11.97 -7.67 -4.57
C GLY A 43 -11.89 -7.02 -5.96
N TRP A 44 -10.75 -6.44 -6.34
CA TRP A 44 -10.55 -5.86 -7.68
C TRP A 44 -9.73 -6.80 -8.58
N ASP A 45 -9.81 -6.58 -9.89
CA ASP A 45 -8.89 -7.17 -10.86
C ASP A 45 -7.45 -6.62 -10.69
N VAL A 46 -6.49 -7.35 -11.25
CA VAL A 46 -5.07 -6.99 -11.21
C VAL A 46 -4.82 -5.72 -12.04
N LEU A 47 -4.13 -4.73 -11.43
CA LEU A 47 -3.70 -3.49 -12.07
C LEU A 47 -2.20 -3.54 -12.39
N ARG A 48 -1.79 -3.07 -13.58
CA ARG A 48 -0.39 -3.16 -14.04
C ARG A 48 0.17 -1.83 -14.49
N GLY A 49 1.40 -1.55 -14.05
CA GLY A 49 2.13 -0.32 -14.32
C GLY A 49 1.59 0.88 -13.55
N TRP A 50 2.46 1.87 -13.33
CA TRP A 50 2.14 2.98 -12.45
C TRP A 50 0.88 3.75 -12.84
N LYS A 51 0.64 3.94 -14.14
CA LYS A 51 -0.53 4.70 -14.62
C LYS A 51 -1.85 4.11 -14.10
N GLU A 52 -2.08 2.81 -14.29
CA GLU A 52 -3.33 2.16 -13.85
C GLU A 52 -3.46 2.15 -12.33
N ILE A 53 -2.35 1.91 -11.64
CA ILE A 53 -2.29 1.89 -10.18
C ILE A 53 -2.62 3.27 -9.62
N ARG A 54 -2.00 4.32 -10.14
CA ARG A 54 -2.26 5.71 -9.75
C ARG A 54 -3.72 6.10 -10.00
N ASP A 55 -4.25 5.78 -11.18
CA ASP A 55 -5.64 6.06 -11.55
C ASP A 55 -6.62 5.35 -10.57
N SER A 56 -6.26 4.15 -10.10
CA SER A 56 -7.04 3.43 -9.08
C SER A 56 -7.02 4.10 -7.70
N TRP A 57 -5.87 4.61 -7.25
CA TRP A 57 -5.76 5.35 -6.00
C TRP A 57 -6.57 6.65 -6.06
N VAL A 58 -6.47 7.41 -7.16
CA VAL A 58 -7.31 8.60 -7.39
C VAL A 58 -8.80 8.25 -7.30
N LYS A 59 -9.21 7.12 -7.87
CA LYS A 59 -10.59 6.65 -7.79
C LYS A 59 -10.99 6.30 -6.35
N ILE A 60 -10.14 5.61 -5.58
CA ILE A 60 -10.39 5.31 -4.17
C ILE A 60 -10.51 6.61 -3.36
N PHE A 61 -9.57 7.55 -3.53
CA PHE A 61 -9.53 8.81 -2.80
C PHE A 61 -10.78 9.67 -3.04
N LYS A 62 -11.27 9.73 -4.28
CA LYS A 62 -12.50 10.45 -4.64
C LYS A 62 -13.77 9.87 -4.02
N ASN A 63 -13.81 8.55 -3.82
CA ASN A 63 -15.00 7.85 -3.34
C ASN A 63 -15.03 7.61 -1.83
N THR A 64 -13.97 8.01 -1.11
CA THR A 64 -13.81 7.78 0.32
C THR A 64 -13.73 9.09 1.08
N ALA A 65 -14.77 9.40 1.86
CA ALA A 65 -14.84 10.64 2.64
C ALA A 65 -13.83 10.63 3.80
N TYR A 66 -13.69 9.49 4.46
CA TYR A 66 -12.73 9.26 5.54
C TYR A 66 -12.15 7.85 5.43
N ILE A 67 -10.85 7.69 5.69
CA ILE A 67 -10.21 6.40 5.85
C ILE A 67 -9.09 6.50 6.89
N GLU A 68 -9.03 5.49 7.75
CA GLU A 68 -8.00 5.28 8.77
C GLU A 68 -7.60 3.81 8.70
N ILE A 69 -6.30 3.55 8.75
CA ILE A 69 -5.75 2.21 8.59
C ILE A 69 -4.75 1.96 9.71
N ASN A 70 -5.15 1.09 10.63
CA ASN A 70 -4.22 0.59 11.65
C ASN A 70 -3.56 -0.70 11.14
N THR A 71 -2.24 -0.62 10.89
CA THR A 71 -1.45 -1.73 10.40
C THR A 71 -0.85 -2.55 11.53
N GLU A 72 -1.03 -3.87 11.48
CA GLU A 72 -0.34 -4.83 12.36
C GLU A 72 0.65 -5.64 11.52
N ILE A 73 1.95 -5.35 11.69
CA ILE A 73 3.02 -6.00 10.94
C ILE A 73 3.20 -7.44 11.42
N ILE A 74 3.10 -8.39 10.49
CA ILE A 74 3.35 -9.81 10.74
C ILE A 74 4.83 -10.14 10.53
N THR A 75 5.42 -9.70 9.42
CA THR A 75 6.86 -9.87 9.17
C THR A 75 7.41 -8.81 8.23
N ILE A 76 8.73 -8.57 8.34
CA ILE A 76 9.53 -7.73 7.46
C ILE A 76 10.76 -8.53 7.05
N GLU A 77 10.88 -8.82 5.77
CA GLU A 77 12.01 -9.57 5.22
C GLU A 77 12.71 -8.75 4.15
N VAL A 78 14.04 -8.67 4.22
CA VAL A 78 14.88 -7.93 3.28
C VAL A 78 15.94 -8.87 2.73
N ARG A 79 16.02 -8.97 1.39
CA ARG A 79 16.99 -9.78 0.66
C ARG A 79 17.58 -8.94 -0.47
N ASP A 80 18.83 -8.52 -0.27
CA ASP A 80 19.58 -7.68 -1.20
C ASP A 80 18.88 -6.35 -1.53
N ALA A 81 18.28 -6.29 -2.72
CA ALA A 81 17.56 -5.15 -3.28
C ALA A 81 16.03 -5.38 -3.34
N ILE A 82 15.53 -6.46 -2.73
CA ILE A 82 14.10 -6.77 -2.62
C ILE A 82 13.72 -6.89 -1.14
N ALA A 83 12.53 -6.43 -0.79
CA ALA A 83 11.96 -6.64 0.54
C ALA A 83 10.46 -6.91 0.45
N TYR A 84 9.89 -7.53 1.48
CA TYR A 84 8.45 -7.60 1.63
C TYR A 84 8.03 -7.37 3.09
N ILE A 85 6.83 -6.80 3.24
CA ILE A 85 6.12 -6.71 4.50
C ILE A 85 4.79 -7.43 4.32
N LEU A 86 4.54 -8.42 5.19
CA LEU A 86 3.23 -9.00 5.38
C LEU A 86 2.59 -8.34 6.59
N LEU A 87 1.36 -7.84 6.43
CA LEU A 87 0.67 -7.14 7.50
C LEU A 87 -0.84 -7.32 7.42
N VAL A 88 -1.49 -7.06 8.55
CA VAL A 88 -2.93 -6.91 8.66
C VAL A 88 -3.28 -5.43 8.56
N GLU A 89 -4.28 -5.12 7.76
CA GLU A 89 -4.87 -3.79 7.66
C GLU A 89 -6.23 -3.79 8.38
N ASN A 90 -6.35 -3.04 9.47
CA ASN A 90 -7.63 -2.80 10.12
C ASN A 90 -8.15 -1.46 9.61
N ILE A 91 -9.16 -1.51 8.75
CA ILE A 91 -9.63 -0.36 7.97
C ILE A 91 -10.92 0.16 8.59
N LEU A 92 -10.92 1.44 8.92
CA LEU A 92 -12.12 2.20 9.22
C LEU A 92 -12.34 3.22 8.10
N GLN A 93 -13.48 3.14 7.41
CA GLN A 93 -13.80 4.09 6.34
C GLN A 93 -15.22 4.65 6.44
N VAL A 94 -15.41 5.85 5.91
CA VAL A 94 -16.73 6.45 5.68
C VAL A 94 -16.89 6.72 4.19
N ALA A 95 -17.91 6.11 3.58
CA ALA A 95 -18.25 6.27 2.17
C ALA A 95 -19.78 6.37 2.04
N GLY A 96 -20.28 7.28 1.21
CA GLY A 96 -21.74 7.47 1.04
C GLY A 96 -22.50 7.75 2.34
N GLY A 97 -21.87 8.41 3.32
CA GLY A 97 -22.45 8.68 4.63
C GLY A 97 -22.51 7.48 5.59
N THR A 98 -22.02 6.31 5.17
CA THR A 98 -22.04 5.08 5.98
C THR A 98 -20.65 4.75 6.50
N ARG A 99 -20.57 4.35 7.77
CA ARG A 99 -19.33 3.90 8.41
C ARG A 99 -19.16 2.39 8.17
N HIS A 100 -18.01 2.01 7.65
CA HIS A 100 -17.64 0.61 7.40
C HIS A 100 -16.36 0.27 8.15
N GLN A 101 -16.30 -0.94 8.70
CA GLN A 101 -15.10 -1.54 9.25
C GLN A 101 -14.78 -2.80 8.45
N ALA A 102 -13.52 -2.94 8.04
CA ALA A 102 -13.05 -4.09 7.28
C ALA A 102 -11.67 -4.51 7.76
N LYS A 103 -11.31 -5.75 7.43
CA LYS A 103 -9.97 -6.29 7.69
C LYS A 103 -9.43 -6.90 6.40
N SER A 104 -8.20 -6.56 6.05
CA SER A 104 -7.45 -7.19 4.97
C SER A 104 -6.10 -7.72 5.43
N LEU A 105 -5.58 -8.69 4.68
CA LEU A 105 -4.17 -9.09 4.72
C LEU A 105 -3.49 -8.52 3.49
N ALA A 106 -2.37 -7.84 3.69
CA ALA A 106 -1.60 -7.22 2.62
C ALA A 106 -0.17 -7.75 2.56
N THR A 107 0.30 -8.02 1.36
CA THR A 107 1.74 -8.17 1.06
C THR A 107 2.20 -6.97 0.25
N ASN A 108 3.09 -6.17 0.84
CA ASN A 108 3.77 -5.06 0.18
C ASN A 108 5.18 -5.52 -0.18
N VAL A 109 5.55 -5.43 -1.46
CA VAL A 109 6.90 -5.76 -1.94
C VAL A 109 7.58 -4.49 -2.39
N PHE A 110 8.85 -4.37 -2.03
CA PHE A 110 9.69 -3.21 -2.25
C PHE A 110 10.92 -3.59 -3.05
N GLU A 111 11.38 -2.66 -3.88
CA GLU A 111 12.63 -2.76 -4.63
C GLU A 111 13.52 -1.54 -4.37
N LEU A 112 14.83 -1.78 -4.22
CA LEU A 112 15.84 -0.73 -4.05
C LEU A 112 16.30 -0.25 -5.42
N LEU A 113 15.84 0.93 -5.83
CA LEU A 113 16.16 1.55 -7.11
C LEU A 113 16.91 2.87 -6.89
N GLY A 114 18.12 2.97 -7.45
CA GLY A 114 18.92 4.20 -7.33
C GLY A 114 19.21 4.63 -5.89
N GLY A 115 19.34 3.67 -4.97
CA GLY A 115 19.59 3.93 -3.55
C GLY A 115 18.35 4.30 -2.72
N LYS A 116 17.14 4.20 -3.28
CA LYS A 116 15.88 4.44 -2.57
C LYS A 116 14.94 3.25 -2.72
N TRP A 117 14.19 2.95 -1.66
CA TRP A 117 13.18 1.90 -1.68
C TRP A 117 11.86 2.43 -2.23
N TYR A 118 11.21 1.63 -3.06
CA TYR A 118 9.89 1.91 -3.60
C TYR A 118 9.00 0.68 -3.52
N ILE A 119 7.70 0.87 -3.35
CA ILE A 119 6.71 -0.19 -3.54
C ILE A 119 6.68 -0.55 -5.02
N VAL A 120 6.83 -1.85 -5.30
CA VAL A 120 6.66 -2.45 -6.64
C VAL A 120 5.44 -3.36 -6.68
N HIS A 121 4.98 -3.84 -5.53
CA HIS A 121 3.75 -4.63 -5.44
C HIS A 121 2.98 -4.31 -4.17
N HIS A 122 1.68 -4.15 -4.31
CA HIS A 122 0.72 -4.18 -3.20
C HIS A 122 -0.37 -5.19 -3.54
N HIS A 123 -0.59 -6.16 -2.67
CA HIS A 123 -1.72 -7.08 -2.79
C HIS A 123 -2.41 -7.19 -1.45
N ALA A 124 -3.61 -6.62 -1.37
CA ALA A 124 -4.50 -6.77 -0.24
C ALA A 124 -5.70 -7.67 -0.58
N SER A 125 -6.06 -8.53 0.36
CA SER A 125 -7.18 -9.47 0.22
C SER A 125 -8.08 -9.39 1.47
N PRO A 126 -9.41 -9.54 1.33
CA PRO A 126 -10.32 -9.47 2.47
C PRO A 126 -10.14 -10.69 3.37
N VAL A 127 -10.19 -10.46 4.69
CA VAL A 127 -10.27 -11.56 5.67
C VAL A 127 -11.74 -11.90 5.86
N MET A 128 -12.21 -12.98 5.23
CA MET A 128 -13.55 -13.52 5.49
C MET A 128 -13.53 -14.40 6.74
N ARG A 129 -14.44 -14.14 7.68
CA ARG A 129 -14.70 -14.96 8.86
C ARG A 129 -16.13 -15.44 8.84
#